data_AF-A0A0F9ILP8-F1
#
_entry.id   AF-A0A0F9ILP8-F1
#
_cell.length_a   1.000
_cell.length_b   1.000
_cell.length_c   1.000
_cell.angle_alpha   90.00
_cell.angle_beta   90.00
_cell.angle_gamma   90.00
#
_symmetry.space_group_name_H-M   'P 1'
#
loop_
_entity.id
_entity.type
_entity.pdbx_description
1 polymer ?
#
loop_
_entity_poly.entity_id
_entity_poly.type
_entity_poly.pdbx_seq_one_letter_code
_entity_poly.pdbx_strand_id
1 'polypeptide(L)'
;MLEIRPFRGIIYDKEKVGNIARVTAPPYDVISLMDQELYYSAHPNNIIRIILGKNYPQDNERENRYTRAKGFFKEWLAKGILKKEKKPAIYTYEKEYYGQGNLERRRGFLALMKLEEFGKGVIFPHEETLPKPGLDRLKLLQWCRANFNPIFSLYSDPLYLVDKYLKTGEALFEVIDRDGVKHRLGKIEDTDIIKKICRAMEDKKLFLADGHHRYNMALKFRDEEKRKSGRSVNGEDFVLMHFLNMDNDALSIFPVSRVIGNLNPSGIFRLKSKLKDLFYIERLELALNDKKEKAEIIVSQLQKKKESIFAVYWGGSRYELLTLKEEKKSFLSKVNTVILDKLIKEVLAKDRLERGRDIDF
;
A
#
# COMPACT_ATOMS: atom_id res chain seq x y z
N MET A 1 -12.44 18.28 -11.40
CA MET A 1 -12.31 18.83 -10.04
C MET A 1 -12.42 17.69 -9.07
N LEU A 2 -11.65 17.70 -7.98
CA LEU A 2 -11.65 16.60 -7.03
C LEU A 2 -12.96 16.58 -6.26
N GLU A 3 -13.69 15.47 -6.35
CA GLU A 3 -14.94 15.28 -5.61
C GLU A 3 -14.75 14.22 -4.53
N ILE A 4 -14.74 14.66 -3.27
CA ILE A 4 -14.73 13.78 -2.09
C ILE A 4 -16.04 13.90 -1.29
N ARG A 5 -16.46 12.80 -0.65
CA ARG A 5 -17.69 12.74 0.13
C ARG A 5 -17.50 12.03 1.48
N PRO A 6 -18.19 12.48 2.54
CA PRO A 6 -18.31 11.70 3.77
C PRO A 6 -19.13 10.43 3.50
N PHE A 7 -18.99 9.42 4.35
CA PHE A 7 -19.69 8.16 4.19
C PHE A 7 -20.08 7.53 5.52
N ARG A 8 -21.08 6.64 5.47
CA ARG A 8 -21.47 5.81 6.60
C ARG A 8 -20.55 4.61 6.65
N GLY A 9 -19.51 4.69 7.48
CA GLY A 9 -18.56 3.59 7.67
C GLY A 9 -19.23 2.34 8.22
N ILE A 10 -18.64 1.19 7.92
CA ILE A 10 -18.96 -0.08 8.57
C ILE A 10 -17.81 -0.39 9.50
N ILE A 11 -18.08 -0.36 10.81
CA ILE A 11 -17.08 -0.49 11.86
C ILE A 11 -17.37 -1.69 12.74
N TYR A 12 -16.34 -2.19 13.42
CA TYR A 12 -16.53 -3.21 14.44
C TYR A 12 -17.28 -2.66 15.65
N ASP A 13 -18.14 -3.48 16.23
CA ASP A 13 -18.71 -3.23 17.53
C ASP A 13 -17.73 -3.65 18.64
N LYS A 14 -17.28 -2.67 19.44
CA LYS A 14 -16.27 -2.89 20.51
C LYS A 14 -16.73 -3.90 21.55
N GLU A 15 -18.00 -3.88 21.95
CA GLU A 15 -18.52 -4.77 22.98
C GLU A 15 -18.53 -6.22 22.51
N LYS A 16 -18.81 -6.46 21.23
CA LYS A 16 -18.86 -7.81 20.66
C LYS A 16 -17.51 -8.42 20.34
N VAL A 17 -16.54 -7.60 19.91
CA VAL A 17 -15.21 -8.12 19.54
C VAL A 17 -14.17 -7.97 20.64
N GLY A 18 -14.47 -7.18 21.67
CA GLY A 18 -13.53 -6.83 22.72
C GLY A 18 -12.31 -6.12 22.15
N ASN A 19 -11.17 -6.81 22.12
CA ASN A 19 -9.91 -6.24 21.65
C ASN A 19 -9.88 -6.12 20.11
N ILE A 20 -9.98 -4.89 19.60
CA ILE A 20 -9.95 -4.57 18.17
C ILE A 20 -8.68 -5.08 17.48
N ALA A 21 -7.53 -5.08 18.16
CA ALA A 21 -6.27 -5.57 17.61
C ALA A 21 -6.35 -7.03 17.15
N ARG A 22 -7.22 -7.84 17.79
CA ARG A 22 -7.41 -9.26 17.46
C ARG A 22 -8.30 -9.48 16.24
N VAL A 23 -9.08 -8.47 15.83
CA VAL A 23 -9.97 -8.54 14.65
C VAL A 23 -9.45 -7.80 13.43
N THR A 24 -8.34 -7.08 13.57
CA THR A 24 -7.64 -6.43 12.46
C THR A 24 -6.54 -7.31 11.88
N ALA A 25 -6.13 -6.99 10.65
CA ALA A 25 -5.01 -7.61 9.95
C ALA A 25 -4.36 -6.55 9.04
N PRO A 26 -3.07 -6.71 8.68
CA PRO A 26 -2.40 -5.83 7.73
C PRO A 26 -3.01 -5.98 6.32
N PRO A 27 -2.57 -5.17 5.35
CA PRO A 27 -2.96 -5.33 3.95
C PRO A 27 -2.71 -6.76 3.42
N TYR A 28 -3.61 -7.23 2.57
CA TYR A 28 -3.67 -8.63 2.09
C TYR A 28 -2.43 -9.09 1.30
N ASP A 29 -1.66 -8.15 0.76
CA ASP A 29 -0.49 -8.34 -0.10
C ASP A 29 0.83 -8.47 0.68
N VAL A 30 0.82 -8.19 1.99
CA VAL A 30 1.99 -8.39 2.87
C VAL A 30 1.84 -9.60 3.80
N ILE A 31 0.73 -10.33 3.71
CA ILE A 31 0.42 -11.47 4.60
C ILE A 31 1.01 -12.76 4.02
N SER A 32 1.88 -13.41 4.79
CA SER A 32 2.37 -14.75 4.48
C SER A 32 1.31 -15.83 4.75
N LEU A 33 1.50 -17.05 4.23
CA LEU A 33 0.60 -18.17 4.55
C LEU A 33 0.61 -18.50 6.05
N MET A 34 1.77 -18.40 6.70
CA MET A 34 1.89 -18.59 8.15
C MET A 34 1.13 -17.48 8.91
N ASP A 35 1.26 -16.22 8.49
CA ASP A 35 0.51 -15.12 9.09
C ASP A 35 -1.00 -15.26 8.90
N GLN A 36 -1.44 -15.74 7.73
CA GLN A 36 -2.85 -16.02 7.48
C GLN A 36 -3.41 -16.99 8.54
N GLU A 37 -2.69 -18.07 8.85
CA GLU A 37 -3.07 -19.03 9.91
C GLU A 37 -3.14 -18.37 11.29
N LEU A 38 -2.16 -17.53 11.62
CA LEU A 38 -2.13 -16.78 12.87
C LEU A 38 -3.33 -15.85 13.01
N TYR A 39 -3.69 -15.09 11.97
CA TYR A 39 -4.85 -14.19 11.99
C TYR A 39 -6.18 -14.96 12.04
N TYR A 40 -6.26 -16.12 11.37
CA TYR A 40 -7.43 -17.00 11.45
C TYR A 40 -7.68 -17.52 12.87
N SER A 41 -6.59 -17.84 13.58
CA SER A 41 -6.61 -18.34 14.96
C SER A 41 -6.77 -17.23 16.00
N ALA A 42 -6.39 -15.98 15.67
CA ALA A 42 -6.43 -14.85 16.59
C ALA A 42 -7.84 -14.49 17.06
N HIS A 43 -8.83 -14.53 16.16
CA HIS A 43 -10.24 -14.25 16.49
C HIS A 43 -11.21 -14.80 15.42
N PRO A 44 -12.40 -15.33 15.78
CA PRO A 44 -13.39 -15.80 14.81
C PRO A 44 -13.89 -14.71 13.85
N ASN A 45 -13.87 -13.45 14.27
CA ASN A 45 -14.27 -12.29 13.46
C ASN A 45 -13.09 -11.47 12.90
N ASN A 46 -11.89 -12.05 12.82
CA ASN A 46 -10.77 -11.35 12.21
C ASN A 46 -11.01 -11.08 10.73
N ILE A 47 -10.78 -9.84 10.31
CA ILE A 47 -11.02 -9.32 8.96
C ILE A 47 -10.33 -10.14 7.86
N ILE A 48 -9.26 -10.89 8.20
CA ILE A 48 -8.58 -11.83 7.30
C ILE A 48 -9.55 -12.74 6.55
N ARG A 49 -10.64 -13.18 7.20
CA ARG A 49 -11.65 -14.08 6.61
C ARG A 49 -12.38 -13.47 5.43
N ILE A 50 -12.39 -12.13 5.35
CA ILE A 50 -12.97 -11.35 4.26
C ILE A 50 -11.87 -10.91 3.29
N ILE A 51 -10.81 -10.24 3.78
CA ILE A 51 -9.81 -9.61 2.89
C ILE A 51 -8.85 -10.62 2.25
N LEU A 52 -8.58 -11.75 2.91
CA LEU A 52 -7.68 -12.78 2.45
C LEU A 52 -8.13 -14.17 2.95
N GLY A 53 -9.31 -14.62 2.52
CA GLY A 53 -9.82 -15.93 2.91
C GLY A 53 -8.99 -17.11 2.36
N LYS A 54 -8.96 -18.23 3.09
CA LYS A 54 -8.29 -19.48 2.67
C LYS A 54 -8.91 -20.08 1.42
N ASN A 55 -8.07 -20.69 0.59
CA ASN A 55 -8.48 -21.62 -0.46
C ASN A 55 -8.58 -23.02 0.14
N TYR A 56 -9.56 -23.80 -0.31
CA TYR A 56 -9.69 -25.21 0.06
C TYR A 56 -9.73 -26.11 -1.18
N PRO A 57 -9.33 -27.39 -1.08
CA PRO A 57 -9.34 -28.32 -2.22
C PRO A 57 -10.69 -28.46 -2.93
N GLN A 58 -11.79 -28.31 -2.17
CA GLN A 58 -13.17 -28.38 -2.68
C GLN A 58 -13.68 -27.08 -3.30
N ASP A 59 -12.88 -26.01 -3.32
CA ASP A 59 -13.30 -24.73 -3.88
C ASP A 59 -13.62 -24.85 -5.37
N ASN A 60 -14.73 -24.23 -5.77
CA ASN A 60 -15.21 -24.19 -7.13
C ASN A 60 -15.81 -22.81 -7.44
N GLU A 61 -16.42 -22.64 -8.61
CA GLU A 61 -16.96 -21.35 -9.02
C GLU A 61 -18.11 -20.84 -8.13
N ARG A 62 -18.89 -21.75 -7.53
CA ARG A 62 -20.04 -21.44 -6.68
C ARG A 62 -19.65 -21.29 -5.20
N GLU A 63 -18.70 -22.10 -4.75
CA GLU A 63 -18.22 -22.10 -3.37
C GLU A 63 -16.71 -21.90 -3.33
N ASN A 64 -16.29 -20.71 -2.96
CA ASN A 64 -14.89 -20.34 -2.88
C ASN A 64 -14.69 -19.25 -1.82
N ARG A 65 -13.44 -18.80 -1.68
CA ARG A 65 -13.08 -17.75 -0.72
C ARG A 65 -13.90 -16.47 -0.84
N TYR A 66 -14.36 -16.08 -2.04
CA TYR A 66 -15.12 -14.84 -2.22
C TYR A 66 -16.58 -15.00 -1.81
N THR A 67 -17.19 -16.16 -2.09
CA THR A 67 -18.55 -16.46 -1.62
C THR A 67 -18.59 -16.61 -0.11
N ARG A 68 -17.55 -17.21 0.49
CA ARG A 68 -17.34 -17.23 1.94
C ARG A 68 -17.12 -15.82 2.51
N ALA A 69 -16.31 -14.97 1.88
CA ALA A 69 -16.11 -13.58 2.32
C ALA A 69 -17.44 -12.80 2.36
N LYS A 70 -18.28 -12.94 1.33
CA LYS A 70 -19.64 -12.38 1.32
C LYS A 70 -20.51 -12.95 2.45
N GLY A 71 -20.42 -14.26 2.70
CA GLY A 71 -21.10 -14.94 3.79
C GLY A 71 -20.74 -14.34 5.15
N PHE A 72 -19.45 -14.28 5.49
CA PHE A 72 -18.95 -13.67 6.72
C PHE A 72 -19.36 -12.20 6.84
N PHE A 73 -19.21 -11.41 5.76
CA PHE A 73 -19.57 -9.99 5.78
C PHE A 73 -21.05 -9.78 6.11
N LYS A 74 -21.95 -10.53 5.46
CA LYS A 74 -23.39 -10.48 5.75
C LYS A 74 -23.73 -10.96 7.15
N GLU A 75 -23.13 -12.07 7.58
CA GLU A 75 -23.33 -12.64 8.90
C GLU A 75 -22.91 -11.66 10.00
N TRP A 76 -21.74 -11.03 9.87
CA TRP A 76 -21.24 -10.09 10.86
C TRP A 76 -22.08 -8.82 10.94
N LEU A 77 -22.62 -8.35 9.80
CA LEU A 77 -23.61 -7.26 9.79
C LEU A 77 -24.91 -7.66 10.49
N ALA A 78 -25.47 -8.83 10.16
CA ALA A 78 -26.72 -9.32 10.74
C ALA A 78 -26.60 -9.57 12.26
N LYS A 79 -25.46 -10.11 12.70
CA LYS A 79 -25.14 -10.31 14.11
C LYS A 79 -24.68 -9.03 14.80
N GLY A 80 -24.60 -7.89 14.10
CA GLY A 80 -24.17 -6.60 14.65
C GLY A 80 -22.72 -6.56 15.15
N ILE A 81 -21.87 -7.50 14.70
CA ILE A 81 -20.42 -7.53 14.93
C ILE A 81 -19.77 -6.42 14.11
N LEU A 82 -20.26 -6.23 12.89
CA LEU A 82 -20.05 -5.03 12.10
C LEU A 82 -21.32 -4.18 12.16
N LYS A 83 -21.16 -2.87 12.39
CA LYS A 83 -22.26 -1.91 12.45
C LYS A 83 -22.03 -0.83 11.39
N LYS A 84 -23.09 -0.52 10.63
CA LYS A 84 -23.10 0.62 9.73
C LYS A 84 -23.46 1.87 10.51
N GLU A 85 -22.61 2.89 10.42
CA GLU A 85 -22.80 4.16 11.10
C GLU A 85 -24.08 4.86 10.62
N LYS A 86 -24.75 5.57 11.54
CA LYS A 86 -26.03 6.25 11.27
C LYS A 86 -25.83 7.48 10.39
N LYS A 87 -24.79 8.27 10.68
CA LYS A 87 -24.47 9.52 9.98
C LYS A 87 -23.25 9.34 9.06
N PRO A 88 -23.20 10.04 7.91
CA PRO A 88 -21.99 10.09 7.11
C PRO A 88 -20.90 10.90 7.83
N ALA A 89 -19.66 10.46 7.74
CA ALA A 89 -18.51 11.09 8.37
C ALA A 89 -17.28 11.07 7.46
N ILE A 90 -16.31 11.93 7.77
CA ILE A 90 -14.91 11.76 7.36
C ILE A 90 -14.17 11.13 8.54
N TYR A 91 -13.35 10.11 8.28
CA TYR A 91 -12.61 9.43 9.36
C TYR A 91 -11.16 9.86 9.35
N THR A 92 -10.68 10.46 10.43
CA THR A 92 -9.26 10.78 10.58
C THR A 92 -8.49 9.50 10.90
N TYR A 93 -7.31 9.35 10.32
CA TYR A 93 -6.46 8.20 10.59
C TYR A 93 -5.03 8.66 10.87
N GLU A 94 -4.52 8.25 12.02
CA GLU A 94 -3.19 8.60 12.49
C GLU A 94 -2.38 7.34 12.77
N LYS A 95 -1.12 7.36 12.34
CA LYS A 95 -0.10 6.36 12.68
C LYS A 95 1.02 7.04 13.44
N GLU A 96 1.44 6.43 14.53
CA GLU A 96 2.62 6.81 15.29
C GLU A 96 3.58 5.61 15.31
N TYR A 97 4.81 5.82 14.84
CA TYR A 97 5.82 4.77 14.65
C TYR A 97 7.22 5.35 14.86
N TYR A 98 8.20 4.49 15.15
CA TYR A 98 9.59 4.92 15.22
C TYR A 98 10.23 4.89 13.83
N GLY A 99 10.55 6.06 13.28
CA GLY A 99 11.25 6.24 12.01
C GLY A 99 12.60 6.91 12.25
N GLN A 100 13.67 6.36 11.69
CA GLN A 100 15.05 6.91 11.82
C GLN A 100 15.47 7.23 13.27
N GLY A 101 14.99 6.44 14.24
CA GLY A 101 15.28 6.65 15.67
C GLY A 101 14.40 7.67 16.39
N ASN A 102 13.51 8.37 15.68
CA ASN A 102 12.58 9.35 16.23
C ASN A 102 11.14 8.83 16.19
N LEU A 103 10.31 9.30 17.13
CA LEU A 103 8.88 9.07 17.08
C LEU A 103 8.27 9.95 15.99
N GLU A 104 7.79 9.34 14.92
CA GLU A 104 7.13 10.01 13.80
C GLU A 104 5.61 9.81 13.86
N ARG A 105 4.86 10.80 13.37
CA ARG A 105 3.39 10.77 13.36
C ARG A 105 2.82 11.18 12.02
N ARG A 106 2.16 10.27 11.33
CA ARG A 106 1.44 10.54 10.07
C ARG A 106 -0.05 10.65 10.32
N ARG A 107 -0.67 11.77 9.95
CA ARG A 107 -2.11 11.96 10.03
C ARG A 107 -2.70 12.26 8.66
N GLY A 108 -3.69 11.48 8.28
CA GLY A 108 -4.52 11.71 7.10
C GLY A 108 -6.00 11.51 7.42
N PHE A 109 -6.80 11.35 6.38
CA PHE A 109 -8.22 11.06 6.53
C PHE A 109 -8.72 10.09 5.47
N LEU A 110 -9.85 9.44 5.76
CA LEU A 110 -10.57 8.52 4.90
C LEU A 110 -11.86 9.19 4.44
N ALA A 111 -12.07 9.19 3.12
CA ALA A 111 -13.29 9.65 2.49
C ALA A 111 -13.54 8.85 1.20
N LEU A 112 -14.73 9.02 0.63
CA LEU A 112 -15.01 8.49 -0.70
C LEU A 112 -14.54 9.48 -1.75
N MET A 113 -13.78 9.04 -2.75
CA MET A 113 -13.44 9.82 -3.94
C MET A 113 -14.27 9.36 -5.12
N LYS A 114 -14.77 10.29 -5.93
CA LYS A 114 -15.37 9.96 -7.21
C LYS A 114 -14.32 9.41 -8.17
N LEU A 115 -14.61 8.26 -8.76
CA LEU A 115 -13.75 7.60 -9.74
C LEU A 115 -13.73 8.37 -11.06
N GLU A 116 -12.54 8.53 -11.60
CA GLU A 116 -12.26 9.10 -12.92
C GLU A 116 -11.13 8.31 -13.58
N GLU A 117 -11.06 8.33 -14.91
CA GLU A 117 -9.97 7.64 -15.60
C GLU A 117 -8.65 8.43 -15.44
N PHE A 118 -7.54 7.69 -15.32
CA PHE A 118 -6.22 8.32 -15.27
C PHE A 118 -5.96 9.21 -16.49
N GLY A 119 -5.32 10.35 -16.26
CA GLY A 119 -4.99 11.33 -17.31
C GLY A 119 -6.16 12.21 -17.75
N LYS A 120 -7.40 11.95 -17.29
CA LYS A 120 -8.57 12.80 -17.59
C LYS A 120 -8.90 13.83 -16.50
N GLY A 121 -8.25 13.74 -15.34
CA GLY A 121 -8.65 14.50 -14.17
C GLY A 121 -7.51 14.87 -13.22
N VAL A 122 -7.80 14.76 -11.93
CA VAL A 122 -6.97 15.21 -10.81
C VAL A 122 -6.14 14.07 -10.20
N ILE A 123 -6.33 12.82 -10.62
CA ILE A 123 -5.61 11.66 -10.08
C ILE A 123 -4.49 11.15 -10.99
N PHE A 124 -3.31 10.94 -10.40
CA PHE A 124 -2.08 10.58 -11.10
C PHE A 124 -1.47 9.28 -10.54
N PRO A 125 -1.20 8.27 -11.38
CA PRO A 125 -0.47 7.07 -11.00
C PRO A 125 1.05 7.31 -11.00
N HIS A 126 1.82 6.42 -10.36
CA HIS A 126 3.29 6.41 -10.41
C HIS A 126 3.87 5.02 -10.74
N GLU A 127 3.02 4.00 -10.90
CA GLU A 127 3.39 2.65 -11.30
C GLU A 127 2.50 2.15 -12.46
N GLU A 128 3.04 1.23 -13.27
CA GLU A 128 2.26 0.41 -14.19
C GLU A 128 1.66 -0.79 -13.43
N THR A 129 0.37 -1.08 -13.63
CA THR A 129 -0.29 -2.17 -12.89
C THR A 129 -0.18 -3.52 -13.60
N LEU A 130 0.28 -4.55 -12.88
CA LEU A 130 0.22 -5.96 -13.32
C LEU A 130 -1.22 -6.55 -13.34
N PRO A 131 -1.57 -7.49 -14.24
CA PRO A 131 -2.96 -7.98 -14.36
C PRO A 131 -3.46 -8.86 -13.20
N LYS A 132 -2.61 -9.74 -12.64
CA LYS A 132 -3.04 -10.83 -11.73
C LYS A 132 -3.58 -10.37 -10.37
N PRO A 133 -2.89 -9.48 -9.61
CA PRO A 133 -3.40 -9.00 -8.31
C PRO A 133 -4.74 -8.25 -8.42
N GLY A 134 -5.01 -7.61 -9.56
CA GLY A 134 -6.26 -6.88 -9.79
C GLY A 134 -7.51 -7.78 -9.78
N LEU A 135 -7.46 -8.94 -10.43
CA LEU A 135 -8.65 -9.80 -10.57
C LEU A 135 -9.23 -10.27 -9.23
N ASP A 136 -8.36 -10.51 -8.24
CA ASP A 136 -8.78 -10.91 -6.89
C ASP A 136 -9.58 -9.79 -6.20
N ARG A 137 -9.10 -8.54 -6.29
CA ARG A 137 -9.79 -7.38 -5.72
C ARG A 137 -11.12 -7.08 -6.40
N LEU A 138 -11.18 -7.24 -7.72
CA LEU A 138 -12.44 -7.12 -8.47
C LEU A 138 -13.47 -8.14 -8.00
N LYS A 139 -13.09 -9.42 -7.86
CA LYS A 139 -13.99 -10.48 -7.36
C LYS A 139 -14.51 -10.16 -5.96
N LEU A 140 -13.63 -9.73 -5.04
CA LEU A 140 -14.05 -9.37 -3.69
C LEU A 140 -15.06 -8.21 -3.69
N LEU A 141 -14.81 -7.17 -4.50
CA LEU A 141 -15.72 -6.04 -4.67
C LEU A 141 -17.07 -6.45 -5.28
N GLN A 142 -17.07 -7.32 -6.29
CA GLN A 142 -18.29 -7.85 -6.92
C GLN A 142 -19.15 -8.68 -5.95
N TRP A 143 -18.52 -9.56 -5.16
CA TRP A 143 -19.21 -10.45 -4.22
C TRP A 143 -19.70 -9.71 -2.98
N CYS A 144 -18.87 -8.86 -2.38
CA CYS A 144 -19.19 -8.20 -1.11
C CYS A 144 -19.86 -6.84 -1.28
N ARG A 145 -19.74 -6.19 -2.45
CA ARG A 145 -20.23 -4.83 -2.70
C ARG A 145 -19.73 -3.81 -1.67
N ALA A 146 -18.47 -3.95 -1.26
CA ALA A 146 -17.83 -3.10 -0.25
C ALA A 146 -16.32 -2.95 -0.50
N ASN A 147 -15.77 -1.81 -0.09
CA ASN A 147 -14.33 -1.56 -0.06
C ASN A 147 -13.79 -1.90 1.34
N PHE A 148 -12.82 -2.82 1.42
CA PHE A 148 -12.20 -3.24 2.68
C PHE A 148 -10.81 -2.66 2.91
N ASN A 149 -10.16 -2.15 1.86
CA ASN A 149 -8.82 -1.58 1.93
C ASN A 149 -8.81 -0.22 1.21
N PRO A 150 -8.64 0.90 1.93
CA PRO A 150 -8.58 2.22 1.31
C PRO A 150 -7.38 2.31 0.36
N ILE A 151 -7.56 2.96 -0.79
CA ILE A 151 -6.46 3.31 -1.68
C ILE A 151 -5.68 4.47 -1.05
N PHE A 152 -4.35 4.39 -1.04
CA PHE A 152 -3.53 5.41 -0.40
C PHE A 152 -3.12 6.49 -1.40
N SER A 153 -3.45 7.74 -1.10
CA SER A 153 -3.17 8.90 -1.93
C SER A 153 -2.50 10.03 -1.15
N LEU A 154 -1.72 10.81 -1.89
CA LEU A 154 -1.01 12.00 -1.44
C LEU A 154 -1.58 13.23 -2.15
N TYR A 155 -1.63 14.35 -1.45
CA TYR A 155 -1.99 15.65 -2.00
C TYR A 155 -1.10 16.74 -1.42
N SER A 156 -0.97 17.87 -2.14
CA SER A 156 -0.27 19.06 -1.63
C SER A 156 -1.25 20.01 -0.92
N ASP A 157 -0.89 20.42 0.29
CA ASP A 157 -1.54 21.51 1.01
C ASP A 157 -0.52 22.24 1.90
N PRO A 158 0.33 23.10 1.32
CA PRO A 158 1.42 23.76 2.04
C PRO A 158 0.94 24.71 3.15
N LEU A 159 -0.32 25.15 3.08
CA LEU A 159 -0.95 26.01 4.09
C LEU A 159 -1.67 25.21 5.19
N TYR A 160 -1.62 23.88 5.12
CA TYR A 160 -2.21 22.94 6.08
C TYR A 160 -3.69 23.25 6.37
N LEU A 161 -4.44 23.69 5.35
CA LEU A 161 -5.85 24.07 5.48
C LEU A 161 -6.69 22.87 5.88
N VAL A 162 -6.44 21.71 5.28
CA VAL A 162 -7.13 20.46 5.60
C VAL A 162 -6.72 19.97 6.99
N ASP A 163 -5.42 19.93 7.29
CA ASP A 163 -4.89 19.44 8.57
C ASP A 163 -5.43 20.19 9.79
N LYS A 164 -5.74 21.49 9.65
CA LYS A 164 -6.41 22.30 10.70
C LYS A 164 -7.75 21.70 11.13
N TYR A 165 -8.46 21.04 10.23
CA TYR A 165 -9.73 20.38 10.47
C TYR A 165 -9.59 18.90 10.89
N LEU A 166 -8.42 18.29 10.70
CA LEU A 166 -8.15 16.91 11.07
C LEU A 166 -7.77 16.74 12.55
N LYS A 167 -7.88 17.80 13.37
CA LYS A 167 -7.68 17.68 14.82
C LYS A 167 -8.77 16.79 15.39
N THR A 168 -8.36 15.64 15.90
CA THR A 168 -9.28 14.62 16.42
C THR A 168 -9.74 14.97 17.82
N GLY A 169 -11.03 14.79 18.08
CA GLY A 169 -11.54 14.56 19.43
C GLY A 169 -11.17 13.14 19.91
N GLU A 170 -12.04 12.51 20.69
CA GLU A 170 -11.85 11.14 21.17
C GLU A 170 -11.67 10.12 20.01
N ALA A 171 -10.72 9.19 20.17
CA ALA A 171 -10.46 8.16 19.17
C ALA A 171 -11.59 7.11 19.15
N LEU A 172 -12.15 6.89 17.96
CA LEU A 172 -13.09 5.79 17.73
C LEU A 172 -12.40 4.44 17.95
N PHE A 173 -11.16 4.27 17.49
CA PHE A 173 -10.34 3.11 17.80
C PHE A 173 -8.89 3.52 18.04
N GLU A 174 -8.24 2.84 18.97
CA GLU A 174 -6.80 2.90 19.19
C GLU A 174 -6.27 1.46 19.27
N VAL A 175 -5.25 1.14 18.47
CA VAL A 175 -4.67 -0.20 18.36
C VAL A 175 -3.16 -0.06 18.19
N ILE A 176 -2.39 -0.95 18.82
CA ILE A 176 -0.97 -1.14 18.51
C ILE A 176 -0.85 -2.44 17.72
N ASP A 177 -0.22 -2.39 16.56
CA ASP A 177 0.02 -3.58 15.75
C ASP A 177 1.23 -4.39 16.23
N ARG A 178 1.56 -5.48 15.52
CA ARG A 178 2.67 -6.37 15.91
C ARG A 178 4.04 -5.72 15.75
N ASP A 179 4.14 -4.70 14.91
CA ASP A 179 5.38 -3.96 14.64
C ASP A 179 5.54 -2.77 15.61
N GLY A 180 4.62 -2.64 16.58
CA GLY A 180 4.62 -1.55 17.56
C GLY A 180 4.08 -0.24 17.00
N VAL A 181 3.48 -0.24 15.81
CA VAL A 181 2.87 0.96 15.23
C VAL A 181 1.53 1.21 15.92
N LYS A 182 1.39 2.41 16.47
CA LYS A 182 0.15 2.86 17.10
C LYS A 182 -0.76 3.49 16.06
N HIS A 183 -1.95 2.91 15.90
CA HIS A 183 -3.00 3.37 15.00
C HIS A 183 -4.12 4.02 15.78
N ARG A 184 -4.55 5.19 15.33
CA ARG A 184 -5.73 5.90 15.84
C ARG A 184 -6.69 6.21 14.71
N LEU A 185 -7.93 5.76 14.88
CA LEU A 185 -9.03 6.12 14.00
C LEU A 185 -9.95 7.08 14.76
N GLY A 186 -10.20 8.24 14.21
CA GLY A 186 -11.19 9.20 14.70
C GLY A 186 -12.32 9.41 13.68
N LYS A 187 -13.30 10.22 14.04
CA LYS A 187 -14.49 10.47 13.23
C LYS A 187 -14.90 11.94 13.32
N ILE A 188 -15.14 12.57 12.17
CA ILE A 188 -15.66 13.93 12.03
C ILE A 188 -17.07 13.82 11.45
N GLU A 189 -18.08 14.15 12.26
CA GLU A 189 -19.50 14.18 11.85
C GLU A 189 -20.05 15.61 11.69
N ASP A 190 -19.29 16.63 12.11
CA ASP A 190 -19.67 18.03 11.97
C ASP A 190 -19.75 18.39 10.49
N THR A 191 -20.96 18.74 10.04
CA THR A 191 -21.25 19.00 8.62
C THR A 191 -20.53 20.22 8.07
N ASP A 192 -20.25 21.22 8.91
CA ASP A 192 -19.56 22.44 8.48
C ASP A 192 -18.06 22.21 8.37
N ILE A 193 -17.48 21.43 9.29
CA ILE A 193 -16.09 20.97 9.15
C ILE A 193 -15.93 20.10 7.90
N ILE A 194 -16.84 19.15 7.66
CA ILE A 194 -16.81 18.30 6.45
C ILE A 194 -16.87 19.15 5.18
N LYS A 195 -17.78 20.14 5.10
CA LYS A 195 -17.85 21.06 3.95
C LYS A 195 -16.55 21.83 3.72
N LYS A 196 -15.91 22.29 4.80
CA LYS A 196 -14.61 22.99 4.72
C LYS A 196 -13.52 22.07 4.20
N ILE A 197 -13.46 20.81 4.64
CA ILE A 197 -12.53 19.80 4.12
C ILE A 197 -12.78 19.55 2.63
N CYS A 198 -14.04 19.28 2.23
CA CYS A 198 -14.41 19.05 0.83
C CYS A 198 -14.00 20.24 -0.06
N ARG A 199 -14.29 21.48 0.38
CA ARG A 199 -13.94 22.69 -0.36
C ARG A 199 -12.43 22.91 -0.45
N ALA A 200 -11.68 22.66 0.62
CA ALA A 200 -10.23 22.77 0.60
C ALA A 200 -9.56 21.74 -0.32
N MET A 201 -10.26 20.64 -0.64
CA MET A 201 -9.75 19.59 -1.52
C MET A 201 -10.12 19.78 -3.00
N GLU A 202 -11.12 20.60 -3.34
CA GLU A 202 -11.71 20.70 -4.71
C GLU A 202 -10.67 20.87 -5.83
N ASP A 203 -9.69 21.73 -5.61
CA ASP A 203 -8.67 22.15 -6.57
C ASP A 203 -7.39 21.31 -6.50
N LYS A 204 -7.31 20.38 -5.55
CA LYS A 204 -6.11 19.57 -5.32
C LYS A 204 -5.98 18.44 -6.32
N LYS A 205 -4.72 18.10 -6.61
CA LYS A 205 -4.32 16.91 -7.36
C LYS A 205 -3.93 15.80 -6.40
N LEU A 206 -4.21 14.57 -6.77
CA LEU A 206 -3.90 13.37 -6.01
C LEU A 206 -2.84 12.54 -6.72
N PHE A 207 -1.83 12.13 -5.98
CA PHE A 207 -0.87 11.11 -6.41
C PHE A 207 -1.21 9.83 -5.67
N LEU A 208 -1.44 8.74 -6.39
CA LEU A 208 -1.61 7.43 -5.73
C LEU A 208 -0.27 7.02 -5.14
N ALA A 209 -0.16 6.81 -3.83
CA ALA A 209 1.02 6.24 -3.19
C ALA A 209 0.96 4.71 -3.12
N ASP A 210 -0.23 4.13 -3.05
CA ASP A 210 -0.45 2.69 -3.10
C ASP A 210 -1.90 2.38 -3.49
N GLY A 211 -2.11 1.29 -4.22
CA GLY A 211 -3.44 0.78 -4.57
C GLY A 211 -3.88 1.07 -6.01
N HIS A 212 -2.97 1.22 -6.96
CA HIS A 212 -3.28 1.46 -8.38
C HIS A 212 -4.10 0.32 -8.97
N HIS A 213 -3.76 -0.93 -8.63
CA HIS A 213 -4.58 -2.09 -8.98
C HIS A 213 -6.01 -1.96 -8.43
N ARG A 214 -6.16 -1.56 -7.16
CA ARG A 214 -7.48 -1.37 -6.53
C ARG A 214 -8.27 -0.27 -7.22
N TYR A 215 -7.61 0.82 -7.61
CA TYR A 215 -8.24 1.91 -8.36
C TYR A 215 -8.75 1.44 -9.72
N ASN A 216 -7.89 0.77 -10.50
CA ASN A 216 -8.26 0.22 -11.81
C ASN A 216 -9.40 -0.79 -11.72
N MET A 217 -9.42 -1.63 -10.68
CA MET A 217 -10.51 -2.58 -10.47
C MET A 217 -11.81 -1.91 -10.03
N ALA A 218 -11.74 -0.81 -9.27
CA ALA A 218 -12.91 -0.01 -8.93
C ALA A 218 -13.52 0.67 -10.17
N LEU A 219 -12.68 1.21 -11.07
CA LEU A 219 -13.11 1.73 -12.38
C LEU A 219 -13.81 0.65 -13.21
N LYS A 220 -13.16 -0.53 -13.34
CA LYS A 220 -13.73 -1.66 -14.08
C LYS A 220 -15.07 -2.10 -13.50
N PHE A 221 -15.18 -2.21 -12.17
CA PHE A 221 -16.42 -2.56 -11.48
C PHE A 221 -17.53 -1.53 -11.76
N ARG A 222 -17.24 -0.24 -11.62
CA ARG A 222 -18.17 0.85 -11.94
C ARG A 222 -18.71 0.72 -13.37
N ASP A 223 -17.84 0.48 -14.33
CA ASP A 223 -18.21 0.42 -15.75
C ASP A 223 -18.99 -0.86 -16.08
N GLU A 224 -18.70 -1.99 -15.41
CA GLU A 224 -19.47 -3.23 -15.50
C GLU A 224 -20.89 -3.03 -14.94
N GLU A 225 -21.03 -2.36 -13.81
CA GLU A 225 -22.35 -2.13 -13.20
C GLU A 225 -23.19 -1.14 -14.01
N LYS A 226 -22.60 -0.04 -14.50
CA LYS A 226 -23.28 0.89 -15.41
C LYS A 226 -23.85 0.21 -16.65
N ARG A 227 -23.12 -0.75 -17.23
CA ARG A 227 -23.58 -1.54 -18.39
C ARG A 227 -24.75 -2.46 -18.05
N LYS A 228 -24.81 -3.02 -16.84
CA LYS A 228 -25.89 -3.94 -16.42
C LYS A 228 -27.18 -3.23 -16.07
N SER A 229 -27.11 -2.11 -15.35
CA SER A 229 -28.30 -1.44 -14.80
C SER A 229 -28.87 -0.34 -15.68
N GLY A 230 -28.14 0.13 -16.71
CA GLY A 230 -28.53 1.27 -17.55
C GLY A 230 -28.61 2.61 -16.81
N ARG A 231 -28.41 2.62 -15.49
CA ARG A 231 -28.39 3.78 -14.59
C ARG A 231 -27.31 3.56 -13.55
N SER A 232 -26.46 4.57 -13.31
CA SER A 232 -25.52 4.51 -12.20
C SER A 232 -26.31 4.57 -10.88
N VAL A 233 -26.25 3.50 -10.09
CA VAL A 233 -26.56 3.62 -8.67
C VAL A 233 -25.38 4.40 -8.09
N ASN A 234 -25.60 5.49 -7.35
CA ASN A 234 -24.57 6.51 -7.09
C ASN A 234 -23.33 6.01 -6.31
N GLY A 235 -23.32 4.79 -5.78
CA GLY A 235 -22.25 4.29 -4.90
C GLY A 235 -21.02 3.79 -5.67
N GLU A 236 -21.25 3.14 -6.81
CA GLU A 236 -20.22 2.53 -7.65
C GLU A 236 -19.31 3.56 -8.31
N ASP A 237 -19.78 4.81 -8.41
CA ASP A 237 -18.97 5.95 -8.87
C ASP A 237 -17.92 6.39 -7.86
N PHE A 238 -17.89 5.81 -6.66
CA PHE A 238 -16.99 6.22 -5.59
C PHE A 238 -16.15 5.07 -5.04
N VAL A 239 -14.92 5.40 -4.64
CA VAL A 239 -13.99 4.46 -4.01
C VAL A 239 -13.48 5.01 -2.68
N LEU A 240 -13.25 4.12 -1.72
CA LEU A 240 -12.68 4.50 -0.42
C LEU A 240 -11.19 4.80 -0.58
N MET A 241 -10.78 5.99 -0.14
CA MET A 241 -9.39 6.45 -0.21
C MET A 241 -8.91 6.98 1.13
N HIS A 242 -7.61 6.84 1.37
CA HIS A 242 -6.85 7.53 2.39
C HIS A 242 -6.08 8.69 1.75
N PHE A 243 -6.24 9.88 2.32
CA PHE A 243 -5.64 11.12 1.86
C PHE A 243 -4.64 11.61 2.89
N LEU A 244 -3.38 11.76 2.47
CA LEU A 244 -2.31 12.29 3.31
C LEU A 244 -1.72 13.53 2.65
N ASN A 245 -1.55 14.59 3.43
CA ASN A 245 -0.84 15.79 2.98
C ASN A 245 0.65 15.46 2.87
N MET A 246 1.24 15.61 1.68
CA MET A 246 2.67 15.35 1.45
C MET A 246 3.57 16.49 1.89
N ASP A 247 3.01 17.69 2.12
CA ASP A 247 3.75 18.82 2.70
C ASP A 247 3.89 18.68 4.22
N ASN A 248 3.39 17.59 4.82
CA ASN A 248 3.62 17.27 6.22
C ASN A 248 4.94 16.51 6.37
N ASP A 249 5.81 16.96 7.29
CA ASP A 249 7.15 16.40 7.56
C ASP A 249 7.16 14.90 7.89
N ALA A 250 6.01 14.32 8.17
CA ALA A 250 5.87 12.90 8.50
C ALA A 250 5.92 11.95 7.28
N LEU A 251 6.00 12.42 6.04
CA LEU A 251 6.10 11.54 4.87
C LEU A 251 7.55 11.11 4.61
N SER A 252 7.93 9.93 5.09
CA SER A 252 9.21 9.29 4.76
C SER A 252 9.01 8.16 3.73
N ILE A 253 9.75 8.26 2.62
CA ILE A 253 9.82 7.27 1.54
C ILE A 253 11.16 6.54 1.66
N PHE A 254 11.11 5.24 1.95
CA PHE A 254 12.30 4.40 2.09
C PHE A 254 12.69 3.77 0.75
N PRO A 255 13.98 3.47 0.53
CA PRO A 255 14.43 2.75 -0.65
C PRO A 255 13.89 1.32 -0.65
N VAL A 256 13.55 0.81 -1.83
CA VAL A 256 13.20 -0.61 -2.03
C VAL A 256 14.48 -1.40 -2.23
N SER A 257 14.84 -2.23 -1.25
CA SER A 257 15.98 -3.14 -1.35
C SER A 257 15.58 -4.43 -2.08
N ARG A 258 16.55 -5.16 -2.61
CA ARG A 258 16.32 -6.50 -3.18
C ARG A 258 17.41 -7.48 -2.78
N VAL A 259 17.02 -8.71 -2.50
CA VAL A 259 17.93 -9.81 -2.21
C VAL A 259 17.89 -10.78 -3.39
N ILE A 260 19.05 -11.08 -3.96
CA ILE A 260 19.18 -12.07 -5.04
C ILE A 260 19.75 -13.36 -4.44
N GLY A 261 18.94 -14.42 -4.45
CA GLY A 261 19.30 -15.73 -3.90
C GLY A 261 19.93 -16.67 -4.93
N ASN A 262 20.50 -17.77 -4.46
CA ASN A 262 20.93 -18.92 -5.28
C ASN A 262 21.90 -18.61 -6.44
N LEU A 263 22.71 -17.56 -6.31
CA LEU A 263 23.76 -17.26 -7.28
C LEU A 263 24.98 -18.16 -7.06
N ASN A 264 25.24 -19.05 -8.02
CA ASN A 264 26.50 -19.78 -8.08
C ASN A 264 27.68 -18.83 -8.47
N PRO A 265 28.95 -19.23 -8.29
CA PRO A 265 30.10 -18.37 -8.61
C PRO A 265 30.09 -17.82 -10.04
N SER A 266 29.63 -18.62 -11.03
CA SER A 266 29.50 -18.17 -12.41
C SER A 266 28.42 -17.09 -12.61
N GLY A 267 27.34 -17.17 -11.83
CA GLY A 267 26.26 -16.19 -11.83
C GLY A 267 26.71 -14.87 -11.22
N ILE A 268 27.45 -14.92 -10.11
CA ILE A 268 28.08 -13.74 -9.50
C ILE A 268 29.04 -13.07 -10.48
N PHE A 269 29.89 -13.86 -11.15
CA PHE A 269 30.84 -13.32 -12.15
C PHE A 269 30.11 -12.64 -13.31
N ARG A 270 29.09 -13.29 -13.87
CA ARG A 270 28.26 -12.72 -14.95
C ARG A 270 27.57 -11.44 -14.52
N LEU A 271 26.99 -11.42 -13.31
CA LEU A 271 26.35 -10.23 -12.75
C LEU A 271 27.34 -9.08 -12.64
N LYS A 272 28.50 -9.30 -12.02
CA LYS A 272 29.56 -8.29 -11.90
C LYS A 272 30.05 -7.77 -13.25
N SER A 273 30.19 -8.66 -14.23
CA SER A 273 30.59 -8.27 -15.59
C SER A 273 29.54 -7.35 -16.23
N LYS A 274 28.27 -7.77 -16.24
CA LYS A 274 27.16 -6.99 -16.80
C LYS A 274 26.92 -5.66 -16.10
N LEU A 275 27.15 -5.60 -14.78
CA LEU A 275 27.08 -4.35 -14.04
C LEU A 275 28.15 -3.34 -14.51
N LYS A 276 29.37 -3.78 -14.86
CA LYS A 276 30.41 -2.89 -15.39
C LYS A 276 30.05 -2.30 -16.75
N ASP A 277 29.24 -2.99 -17.54
CA ASP A 277 28.78 -2.48 -18.84
C ASP A 277 27.84 -1.28 -18.67
N LEU A 278 27.08 -1.24 -17.57
CA LEU A 278 26.02 -0.26 -17.31
C LEU A 278 26.41 0.84 -16.32
N PHE A 279 27.28 0.51 -15.35
CA PHE A 279 27.57 1.36 -14.20
C PHE A 279 29.06 1.64 -14.08
N TYR A 280 29.39 2.84 -13.58
CA TYR A 280 30.64 3.09 -12.87
C TYR A 280 30.53 2.46 -11.47
N ILE A 281 31.51 1.62 -11.13
CA ILE A 281 31.52 0.86 -9.88
C ILE A 281 32.60 1.42 -8.96
N GLU A 282 32.17 1.96 -7.83
CA GLU A 282 33.04 2.36 -6.73
C GLU A 282 32.98 1.28 -5.65
N ARG A 283 34.14 0.77 -5.23
CA ARG A 283 34.21 -0.21 -4.14
C ARG A 283 34.29 0.50 -2.81
N LEU A 284 33.45 0.09 -1.88
CA LEU A 284 33.49 0.51 -0.49
C LEU A 284 33.93 -0.67 0.38
N GLU A 285 35.10 -0.54 0.99
CA GLU A 285 35.53 -1.46 2.05
C GLU A 285 35.21 -0.84 3.40
N LEU A 286 34.17 -1.37 4.05
CA LEU A 286 33.77 -0.94 5.38
C LEU A 286 34.34 -1.92 6.41
N ALA A 287 35.46 -1.53 7.02
CA ALA A 287 36.20 -2.28 8.05
C ALA A 287 35.55 -2.25 9.45
N LEU A 288 34.23 -2.12 9.51
CA LEU A 288 33.47 -2.16 10.77
C LEU A 288 33.02 -3.58 11.09
N ASN A 289 32.75 -3.89 12.36
CA ASN A 289 32.17 -5.19 12.74
C ASN A 289 30.64 -5.13 12.82
N ASP A 290 30.07 -3.96 13.09
CA ASP A 290 28.62 -3.77 13.18
C ASP A 290 27.99 -3.66 11.78
N LYS A 291 27.00 -4.51 11.52
CA LYS A 291 26.23 -4.51 10.26
C LYS A 291 25.31 -3.29 10.15
N LYS A 292 24.76 -2.82 11.26
CA LYS A 292 23.82 -1.69 11.29
C LYS A 292 24.54 -0.40 10.93
N GLU A 293 25.69 -0.16 11.55
CA GLU A 293 26.52 1.01 11.29
C GLU A 293 26.99 1.06 9.82
N LYS A 294 27.36 -0.09 9.24
CA LYS A 294 27.67 -0.17 7.79
C LYS A 294 26.48 0.23 6.92
N ALA A 295 25.29 -0.26 7.23
CA ALA A 295 24.09 0.06 6.47
C ALA A 295 23.78 1.56 6.56
N GLU A 296 23.90 2.16 7.74
CA GLU A 296 23.69 3.60 7.97
C GLU A 296 24.69 4.45 7.17
N ILE A 297 25.97 4.07 7.13
CA ILE A 297 26.99 4.75 6.31
C ILE A 297 26.63 4.69 4.83
N ILE A 298 26.21 3.52 4.33
CA ILE A 298 25.85 3.36 2.91
C ILE A 298 24.62 4.20 2.58
N VAL A 299 23.58 4.16 3.40
CA VAL A 299 22.38 4.97 3.21
C VAL A 299 22.74 6.47 3.22
N SER A 300 23.61 6.90 4.14
CA SER A 300 24.10 8.29 4.18
C SER A 300 24.87 8.68 2.91
N GLN A 301 25.73 7.80 2.38
CA GLN A 301 26.45 8.02 1.12
C GLN A 301 25.48 8.15 -0.06
N LEU A 302 24.45 7.29 -0.13
CA LEU A 302 23.43 7.36 -1.17
C LEU A 302 22.62 8.67 -1.09
N GLN A 303 22.24 9.11 0.11
CA GLN A 303 21.45 10.33 0.32
C GLN A 303 22.21 11.62 0.00
N LYS A 304 23.55 11.62 0.10
CA LYS A 304 24.39 12.79 -0.22
C LYS A 304 24.51 13.06 -1.72
N LYS A 305 24.17 12.09 -2.57
CA LYS A 305 24.40 12.15 -4.00
C LYS A 305 23.15 12.68 -4.70
N LYS A 306 23.35 13.63 -5.62
CA LYS A 306 22.25 14.23 -6.41
C LYS A 306 21.77 13.36 -7.57
N GLU A 307 22.53 12.33 -7.92
CA GLU A 307 22.24 11.40 -9.01
C GLU A 307 21.70 10.08 -8.46
N SER A 308 20.98 9.32 -9.30
CA SER A 308 20.50 7.98 -8.95
C SER A 308 21.67 7.00 -8.83
N ILE A 309 21.96 6.59 -7.59
CA ILE A 309 23.01 5.62 -7.26
C ILE A 309 22.37 4.41 -6.59
N PHE A 310 22.87 3.22 -6.90
CA PHE A 310 22.48 1.97 -6.25
C PHE A 310 23.63 1.47 -5.38
N ALA A 311 23.32 0.79 -4.28
CA ALA A 311 24.31 0.05 -3.50
C ALA A 311 24.10 -1.45 -3.69
N VAL A 312 25.19 -2.20 -3.80
CA VAL A 312 25.19 -3.67 -3.84
C VAL A 312 26.03 -4.21 -2.70
N TYR A 313 25.47 -5.18 -1.99
CA TYR A 313 26.16 -5.93 -0.94
C TYR A 313 26.44 -7.37 -1.40
N TRP A 314 27.71 -7.77 -1.40
CA TRP A 314 28.16 -9.09 -1.87
C TRP A 314 28.48 -10.07 -0.74
N GLY A 315 28.11 -9.76 0.49
CA GLY A 315 28.53 -10.52 1.68
C GLY A 315 29.85 -10.04 2.29
N GLY A 316 29.96 -10.15 3.62
CA GLY A 316 31.14 -9.77 4.39
C GLY A 316 31.28 -8.26 4.56
N SER A 317 32.44 -7.70 4.17
CA SER A 317 32.72 -6.26 4.16
C SER A 317 32.62 -5.63 2.77
N ARG A 318 32.14 -6.38 1.77
CA ARG A 318 32.21 -5.99 0.35
C ARG A 318 30.94 -5.27 -0.09
N TYR A 319 31.07 -3.98 -0.32
CA TYR A 319 30.03 -3.12 -0.87
C TYR A 319 30.51 -2.45 -2.14
N GLU A 320 29.59 -2.23 -3.06
CA GLU A 320 29.84 -1.52 -4.31
C GLU A 320 28.75 -0.46 -4.52
N LEU A 321 29.13 0.78 -4.80
CA LEU A 321 28.23 1.81 -5.27
C LEU A 321 28.22 1.81 -6.80
N LEU A 322 27.03 1.85 -7.37
CA LEU A 322 26.78 1.79 -8.80
C LEU A 322 26.19 3.12 -9.25
N THR A 323 26.95 3.88 -10.01
CA THR A 323 26.47 5.11 -10.67
C THR A 323 26.25 4.81 -12.14
N LEU A 324 25.06 5.07 -12.67
CA LEU A 324 24.77 4.76 -14.07
C LEU A 324 25.63 5.63 -15.00
N LYS A 325 26.21 5.04 -16.04
CA LYS A 325 26.99 5.80 -17.03
C LYS A 325 26.08 6.74 -17.83
N GLU A 326 26.60 7.92 -18.20
CA GLU A 326 25.85 8.98 -18.90
C GLU A 326 25.18 8.46 -20.18
N GLU A 327 25.90 7.69 -21.00
CA GLU A 327 25.42 7.10 -22.25
C GLU A 327 24.29 6.07 -22.04
N LYS A 328 24.09 5.62 -20.79
CA LYS A 328 23.01 4.72 -20.40
C LYS A 328 21.87 5.46 -19.69
N LYS A 329 21.91 6.78 -19.47
CA LYS A 329 20.82 7.52 -18.80
C LYS A 329 19.49 7.49 -19.56
N SER A 330 19.48 7.30 -20.89
CA SER A 330 18.24 7.03 -21.65
C SER A 330 17.54 5.73 -21.24
N PHE A 331 18.26 4.82 -20.58
CA PHE A 331 17.70 3.64 -19.96
C PHE A 331 16.82 4.01 -18.75
N LEU A 332 17.11 5.10 -18.02
CA LEU A 332 16.41 5.59 -16.82
C LEU A 332 14.99 6.11 -17.05
N SER A 333 14.67 6.61 -18.25
CA SER A 333 13.33 7.13 -18.55
C SER A 333 12.24 6.04 -18.58
N LYS A 334 12.63 4.76 -18.43
CA LYS A 334 11.75 3.57 -18.38
C LYS A 334 11.77 2.85 -17.03
N VAL A 335 12.25 3.49 -15.97
CA VAL A 335 12.81 2.78 -14.80
C VAL A 335 12.13 3.16 -13.52
N ASN A 336 11.69 2.13 -12.81
CA ASN A 336 11.57 2.21 -11.36
C ASN A 336 12.06 0.90 -10.71
N THR A 337 11.88 -0.24 -11.38
CA THR A 337 12.24 -1.56 -10.81
C THR A 337 12.57 -2.63 -11.85
N VAL A 338 12.14 -2.42 -13.10
CA VAL A 338 12.17 -3.41 -14.20
C VAL A 338 13.60 -3.71 -14.69
N ILE A 339 14.54 -2.76 -14.58
CA ILE A 339 15.93 -2.98 -15.00
C ILE A 339 16.58 -4.08 -14.18
N LEU A 340 16.48 -3.99 -12.86
CA LEU A 340 17.15 -4.94 -11.98
C LEU A 340 16.56 -6.33 -12.21
N ASP A 341 15.24 -6.44 -12.36
CA ASP A 341 14.59 -7.70 -12.73
C ASP A 341 15.03 -8.22 -14.10
N LYS A 342 15.12 -7.36 -15.12
CA LYS A 342 15.58 -7.76 -16.46
C LYS A 342 17.03 -8.22 -16.45
N LEU A 343 17.90 -7.50 -15.75
CA LEU A 343 19.32 -7.82 -15.61
C LEU A 343 19.53 -9.12 -14.83
N ILE A 344 18.78 -9.32 -13.73
CA ILE A 344 18.82 -10.57 -12.98
C ILE A 344 18.32 -11.74 -13.84
N LYS A 345 17.22 -11.56 -14.57
CA LYS A 345 16.70 -12.58 -15.51
C LYS A 345 17.71 -12.97 -16.58
N GLU A 346 18.35 -11.98 -17.21
CA GLU A 346 19.41 -12.20 -18.20
C GLU A 346 20.60 -12.96 -17.58
N VAL A 347 21.02 -12.58 -16.37
CA VAL A 347 22.15 -13.21 -15.66
C VAL A 347 21.83 -14.64 -15.24
N LEU A 348 20.61 -14.88 -14.74
CA LEU A 348 20.15 -16.21 -14.32
C LEU A 348 19.72 -17.09 -15.50
N ALA A 349 19.68 -16.54 -16.73
CA ALA A 349 19.10 -17.20 -17.90
C ALA A 349 17.68 -17.73 -17.60
N LYS A 350 16.85 -16.89 -16.95
CA LYS A 350 15.48 -17.23 -16.56
C LYS A 350 14.49 -16.25 -17.15
N ASP A 351 13.39 -16.76 -17.68
CA ASP A 351 12.27 -15.93 -18.16
C ASP A 351 11.50 -15.27 -16.99
N ARG A 352 11.53 -15.91 -15.81
CA ARG A 352 10.83 -15.48 -14.60
C ARG A 352 11.67 -15.72 -13.34
N LEU A 353 11.55 -14.80 -12.38
CA LEU A 353 12.14 -14.91 -11.04
C LEU A 353 11.08 -15.40 -10.05
N GLU A 354 11.42 -16.40 -9.25
CA GLU A 354 10.56 -16.93 -8.18
C GLU A 354 10.83 -16.18 -6.85
N ARG A 355 9.80 -15.57 -6.26
CA ARG A 355 9.92 -14.88 -4.96
C ARG A 355 10.28 -15.89 -3.87
N GLY A 356 11.21 -15.53 -2.99
CA GLY A 356 11.70 -16.38 -1.88
C GLY A 356 12.72 -17.45 -2.31
N ARG A 357 12.97 -17.60 -3.62
CA ARG A 357 13.99 -18.52 -4.16
C ARG A 357 15.06 -17.77 -4.95
N ASP A 358 14.64 -16.97 -5.93
CA ASP A 358 15.54 -16.23 -6.83
C ASP A 358 15.66 -14.76 -6.40
N ILE A 359 14.57 -14.18 -5.91
CA ILE A 359 14.52 -12.78 -5.52
C ILE A 359 13.61 -12.58 -4.30
N ASP A 360 13.95 -11.64 -3.43
CA ASP A 360 13.04 -11.11 -2.41
C ASP A 360 13.18 -9.59 -2.27
N PHE A 361 12.19 -8.98 -1.63
CA PHE A 361 12.04 -7.53 -1.47
C PHE A 361 12.17 -7.10 -0.02
#